data_AF-A0A483AZC4-F1
#
_entry.id   AF-A0A483AZC4-F1
#
_cell.length_a   1.000
_cell.length_b   1.000
_cell.length_c   1.000
_cell.angle_alpha   90.00
_cell.angle_beta   90.00
_cell.angle_gamma   90.00
#
_symmetry.space_group_name_H-M   'P 1'
#
loop_
_entity.id
_entity.type
_entity.pdbx_description
1 polymer ?
#
loop_
_entity_poly.entity_id
_entity_poly.type
_entity_poly.pdbx_seq_one_letter_code
_entity_poly.pdbx_strand_id
1 'polypeptide(L)'
;MRVKSKWHKTQVKTIEDIGGAMAFICWRITKNHLEDLINEGFVIEKEQVFDVIAEYLCFLIQSIDRLVFNTLSNEQRQELIHKLAKQSAFYYQENKTERIGEGNHWKIFINTYNQRSQDYSNYDFIGNEPDYRFLRYFGEKIKLAMTDVDEKWIVQQMVEIQAPKAFKKIAQSVDDLVSVDKIISKEEKTKQKKEKIPRSKRESTRKDLQYKNKSSSNHIV
;
A
#
# COMPACT_ATOMS: atom_id res chain seq x y z
N MET A 1 -6.27 4.17 -12.76
CA MET A 1 -4.95 4.43 -12.14
C MET A 1 -3.98 3.28 -12.43
N ARG A 2 -2.78 3.57 -12.96
CA ARG A 2 -1.66 2.60 -13.04
C ARG A 2 -0.71 2.85 -11.86
N VAL A 3 -0.60 1.88 -10.95
CA VAL A 3 0.40 1.90 -9.87
C VAL A 3 1.63 1.16 -10.39
N LYS A 4 2.83 1.72 -10.25
CA LYS A 4 4.07 0.96 -10.43
C LYS A 4 4.28 0.10 -9.17
N SER A 5 3.65 -1.06 -9.14
CA SER A 5 3.65 -2.00 -8.01
C SER A 5 4.75 -3.06 -8.10
N LYS A 6 5.45 -3.18 -9.23
CA LYS A 6 6.31 -4.33 -9.49
C LYS A 6 7.79 -4.05 -9.23
N TRP A 7 8.39 -4.82 -8.34
CA TRP A 7 9.84 -4.86 -8.19
C TRP A 7 10.49 -5.59 -9.36
N HIS A 8 11.78 -5.35 -9.58
CA HIS A 8 12.57 -6.27 -10.39
C HIS A 8 12.72 -7.58 -9.61
N LYS A 9 12.44 -8.73 -10.25
CA LYS A 9 12.31 -10.04 -9.57
C LYS A 9 13.53 -10.41 -8.71
N THR A 10 14.73 -9.99 -9.13
CA THR A 10 16.00 -10.22 -8.43
C THR A 10 16.29 -9.25 -7.27
N GLN A 11 15.33 -8.40 -6.88
CA GLN A 11 15.52 -7.49 -5.75
C GLN A 11 15.32 -8.21 -4.43
N VAL A 12 16.25 -7.94 -3.52
CA VAL A 12 16.18 -8.35 -2.13
C VAL A 12 15.56 -7.22 -1.31
N LYS A 13 14.51 -7.52 -0.53
CA LYS A 13 13.72 -6.54 0.23
C LYS A 13 13.62 -6.88 1.69
N THR A 14 13.41 -5.87 2.53
CA THR A 14 13.00 -6.08 3.93
C THR A 14 11.48 -6.01 4.04
N ILE A 15 10.92 -6.58 5.09
CA ILE A 15 9.49 -6.41 5.42
C ILE A 15 9.14 -4.92 5.58
N GLU A 16 10.03 -4.12 6.18
CA GLU A 16 9.85 -2.67 6.25
C GLU A 16 9.68 -1.99 4.87
N ASP A 17 10.45 -2.40 3.85
CA ASP A 17 10.31 -1.85 2.49
C ASP A 17 8.95 -2.21 1.90
N ILE A 18 8.54 -3.47 2.07
CA ILE A 18 7.28 -3.99 1.57
C ILE A 18 6.13 -3.25 2.25
N GLY A 19 6.16 -3.10 3.57
CA GLY A 19 5.14 -2.37 4.34
C GLY A 19 5.04 -0.91 3.96
N GLY A 20 6.17 -0.23 3.72
CA GLY A 20 6.18 1.16 3.24
C GLY A 20 5.56 1.30 1.85
N ALA A 21 5.94 0.43 0.91
CA ALA A 21 5.37 0.42 -0.43
C ALA A 21 3.87 0.09 -0.40
N MET A 22 3.47 -0.89 0.40
CA MET A 22 2.08 -1.34 0.51
C MET A 22 1.19 -0.25 1.13
N ALA A 23 1.66 0.46 2.16
CA ALA A 23 0.92 1.58 2.75
C ALA A 23 0.66 2.70 1.73
N PHE A 24 1.66 3.02 0.91
CA PHE A 24 1.52 3.99 -0.15
C PHE A 24 0.49 3.53 -1.21
N ILE A 25 0.50 2.24 -1.56
CA ILE A 25 -0.50 1.66 -2.47
C ILE A 25 -1.90 1.74 -1.86
N CYS A 26 -2.09 1.37 -0.60
CA CYS A 26 -3.38 1.50 0.08
C CYS A 26 -3.92 2.93 0.02
N TRP A 27 -3.06 3.92 0.31
CA TRP A 27 -3.42 5.34 0.21
C TRP A 27 -3.83 5.72 -1.22
N ARG A 28 -3.05 5.29 -2.23
CA ARG A 28 -3.35 5.55 -3.64
C ARG A 28 -4.66 4.90 -4.09
N ILE A 29 -4.91 3.64 -3.70
CA ILE A 29 -6.18 2.93 -4.00
C ILE A 29 -7.33 3.72 -3.41
N THR A 30 -7.26 4.01 -2.10
CA THR A 30 -8.29 4.76 -1.36
C THR A 30 -8.64 6.07 -2.05
N LYS A 31 -7.65 6.88 -2.44
CA LYS A 31 -7.92 8.17 -3.11
C LYS A 31 -8.70 8.04 -4.41
N ASN A 32 -8.35 7.13 -5.32
CA ASN A 32 -9.17 7.02 -6.55
C ASN A 32 -10.50 6.33 -6.30
N HIS A 33 -10.65 5.53 -5.25
CA HIS A 33 -11.97 4.98 -4.91
C HIS A 33 -12.89 6.06 -4.31
N LEU A 34 -12.32 7.02 -3.58
CA LEU A 34 -13.04 8.22 -3.15
C LEU A 34 -13.46 9.07 -4.37
N GLU A 35 -12.55 9.30 -5.32
CA GLU A 35 -12.87 9.98 -6.59
C GLU A 35 -13.93 9.21 -7.38
N ASP A 36 -13.83 7.88 -7.46
CA ASP A 36 -14.82 7.02 -8.12
C ASP A 36 -16.20 7.20 -7.45
N LEU A 37 -16.31 7.20 -6.11
CA LEU A 37 -17.59 7.43 -5.42
C LEU A 37 -18.20 8.81 -5.75
N ILE A 38 -17.39 9.87 -5.76
CA ILE A 38 -17.84 11.22 -6.11
C ILE A 38 -18.35 11.26 -7.56
N ASN A 39 -17.64 10.59 -8.50
CA ASN A 39 -18.04 10.52 -9.90
C ASN A 39 -19.34 9.73 -10.12
N GLU A 40 -19.62 8.74 -9.26
CA GLU A 40 -20.87 7.97 -9.25
C GLU A 40 -22.02 8.76 -8.58
N GLY A 41 -21.79 10.01 -8.16
CA GLY A 41 -22.81 10.92 -7.65
C GLY A 41 -23.00 10.90 -6.14
N PHE A 42 -22.16 10.18 -5.39
CA PHE A 42 -22.21 10.22 -3.93
C PHE A 42 -21.60 11.52 -3.40
N VAL A 43 -22.34 12.24 -2.57
CA VAL A 43 -21.82 13.43 -1.89
C VAL A 43 -21.05 12.99 -0.65
N ILE A 44 -19.81 13.44 -0.53
CA ILE A 44 -18.96 13.20 0.64
C ILE A 44 -18.46 14.54 1.13
N GLU A 45 -18.97 14.96 2.29
CA GLU A 45 -18.61 16.26 2.88
C GLU A 45 -17.15 16.29 3.33
N LYS A 46 -16.61 17.51 3.46
CA LYS A 46 -15.20 17.72 3.79
C LYS A 46 -14.82 17.02 5.10
N GLU A 47 -15.69 17.06 6.11
CA GLU A 47 -15.49 16.41 7.40
C GLU A 47 -15.50 14.87 7.28
N GLN A 48 -16.35 14.32 6.41
CA GLN A 48 -16.57 12.87 6.22
C GLN A 48 -15.46 12.19 5.41
N VAL A 49 -14.79 12.93 4.50
CA VAL A 49 -13.75 12.38 3.61
C VAL A 49 -12.73 11.54 4.38
N PHE A 50 -12.31 11.99 5.56
CA PHE A 50 -11.32 11.26 6.35
C PHE A 50 -11.89 10.04 7.05
N ASP A 51 -13.16 10.04 7.45
CA ASP A 51 -13.77 8.85 8.04
C ASP A 51 -13.93 7.76 6.99
N VAL A 52 -14.33 8.13 5.76
CA VAL A 52 -14.34 7.23 4.60
C VAL A 52 -12.93 6.70 4.28
N ILE A 53 -11.91 7.56 4.27
CA ILE A 53 -10.51 7.14 4.08
C ILE A 53 -10.07 6.15 5.15
N ALA A 54 -10.43 6.38 6.43
CA ALA A 54 -10.04 5.50 7.52
C ALA A 54 -10.62 4.09 7.33
N GLU A 55 -11.90 3.99 6.94
CA GLU A 55 -12.55 2.69 6.69
C GLU A 55 -11.94 1.95 5.50
N TYR A 56 -11.63 2.64 4.40
CA TYR A 56 -10.91 2.05 3.27
C TYR A 56 -9.53 1.50 3.67
N LEU A 57 -8.75 2.27 4.43
CA LEU A 57 -7.43 1.83 4.88
C LEU A 57 -7.54 0.61 5.81
N CYS A 58 -8.52 0.59 6.71
CA CYS A 58 -8.78 -0.56 7.57
C CYS A 58 -9.11 -1.80 6.71
N PHE A 59 -10.07 -1.71 5.79
CA PHE A 59 -10.43 -2.79 4.87
C PHE A 59 -9.22 -3.33 4.10
N LEU A 60 -8.39 -2.44 3.55
CA LEU A 60 -7.22 -2.84 2.75
C LEU A 60 -6.13 -3.50 3.61
N ILE A 61 -5.81 -2.96 4.79
CA ILE A 61 -4.82 -3.57 5.70
C ILE A 61 -5.28 -4.95 6.15
N GLN A 62 -6.56 -5.08 6.49
CA GLN A 62 -7.14 -6.37 6.88
C GLN A 62 -7.14 -7.35 5.71
N SER A 63 -7.40 -6.90 4.49
CA SER A 63 -7.28 -7.73 3.28
C SER A 63 -5.85 -8.22 3.05
N ILE A 64 -4.86 -7.34 3.18
CA ILE A 64 -3.43 -7.71 3.05
C ILE A 64 -3.08 -8.79 4.06
N ASP A 65 -3.53 -8.64 5.31
CA ASP A 65 -3.25 -9.58 6.38
C ASP A 65 -3.68 -11.03 6.06
N ARG A 66 -4.85 -11.20 5.39
CA ARG A 66 -5.34 -12.53 4.99
C ARG A 66 -4.57 -13.05 3.77
N LEU A 67 -4.29 -12.18 2.81
CA LEU A 67 -3.55 -12.54 1.59
C LEU A 67 -2.12 -13.03 1.89
N VAL A 68 -1.45 -12.44 2.89
CA VAL A 68 -0.08 -12.81 3.25
C VAL A 68 0.01 -13.93 4.27
N PHE A 69 -1.13 -14.41 4.80
CA PHE A 69 -1.19 -15.39 5.87
C PHE A 69 -0.43 -16.69 5.54
N ASN A 70 -0.57 -17.17 4.30
CA ASN A 70 0.07 -18.41 3.85
C ASN A 70 1.47 -18.21 3.24
N THR A 71 1.92 -16.95 3.06
CA THR A 71 3.18 -16.64 2.35
C THR A 71 4.28 -16.10 3.25
N LEU A 72 3.92 -15.42 4.35
CA LEU A 72 4.86 -14.87 5.31
C LEU A 72 4.84 -15.67 6.62
N SER A 73 5.97 -15.71 7.34
CA SER A 73 5.96 -16.21 8.71
C SER A 73 5.12 -15.31 9.62
N ASN A 74 4.69 -15.82 10.79
CA ASN A 74 3.92 -15.03 11.75
C ASN A 74 4.65 -13.76 12.17
N GLU A 75 5.96 -13.82 12.38
CA GLU A 75 6.80 -12.67 12.75
C GLU A 75 6.85 -11.63 11.62
N GLN A 76 7.09 -12.09 10.39
CA GLN A 76 7.12 -11.23 9.20
C GLN A 76 5.78 -10.56 8.93
N ARG A 77 4.69 -11.34 9.06
CA ARG A 77 3.32 -10.84 8.94
C ARG A 77 3.02 -9.79 10.00
N GLN A 78 3.35 -10.06 11.28
CA GLN A 78 3.16 -9.09 12.36
C GLN A 78 3.96 -7.79 12.12
N GLU A 79 5.22 -7.90 11.69
CA GLU A 79 6.05 -6.74 11.35
C GLU A 79 5.44 -5.94 10.18
N LEU A 80 4.95 -6.64 9.15
CA LEU A 80 4.32 -6.02 7.98
C LEU A 80 3.06 -5.23 8.37
N ILE A 81 2.15 -5.86 9.11
CA ILE A 81 0.88 -5.25 9.52
C ILE A 81 1.10 -4.06 10.46
N HIS A 82 2.04 -4.18 11.40
CA HIS A 82 2.42 -3.07 12.27
C HIS A 82 2.98 -1.88 11.48
N LYS A 83 3.87 -2.16 10.51
CA LYS A 83 4.43 -1.12 9.65
C LYS A 83 3.35 -0.45 8.78
N LEU A 84 2.43 -1.24 8.23
CA LEU A 84 1.28 -0.78 7.44
C LEU A 84 0.35 0.13 8.22
N ALA A 85 -0.06 -0.29 9.43
CA ALA A 85 -0.95 0.49 10.28
C ALA A 85 -0.29 1.81 10.68
N LYS A 86 0.97 1.78 11.12
CA LYS A 86 1.72 2.99 11.47
C LYS A 86 1.88 3.94 10.29
N GLN A 87 2.30 3.44 9.13
CA GLN A 87 2.53 4.28 7.96
C GLN A 87 1.22 4.89 7.42
N SER A 88 0.13 4.12 7.44
CA SER A 88 -1.21 4.61 7.11
C SER A 88 -1.68 5.70 8.08
N ALA A 89 -1.43 5.53 9.39
CA ALA A 89 -1.72 6.55 10.40
C ALA A 89 -0.93 7.85 10.20
N PHE A 90 0.33 7.77 9.75
CA PHE A 90 1.12 8.95 9.37
C PHE A 90 0.50 9.68 8.19
N TYR A 91 0.17 8.99 7.10
CA TYR A 91 -0.48 9.62 5.95
C TYR A 91 -1.83 10.24 6.34
N TYR A 92 -2.61 9.54 7.15
CA TYR A 92 -3.87 10.04 7.68
C TYR A 92 -3.68 11.33 8.47
N GLN A 93 -2.74 11.35 9.42
CA GLN A 93 -2.41 12.53 10.22
C GLN A 93 -2.00 13.71 9.36
N GLU A 94 -1.00 13.54 8.49
CA GLU A 94 -0.48 14.63 7.67
C GLU A 94 -1.57 15.25 6.79
N ASN A 95 -2.34 14.41 6.11
CA ASN A 95 -3.38 14.89 5.19
C ASN A 95 -4.57 15.50 5.93
N LYS A 96 -4.96 14.95 7.10
CA LYS A 96 -6.07 15.51 7.89
C LYS A 96 -5.67 16.83 8.55
N THR A 97 -4.44 16.94 9.04
CA THR A 97 -3.90 18.22 9.54
C THR A 97 -3.92 19.29 8.46
N GLU A 98 -3.43 18.98 7.27
CA GLU A 98 -3.38 19.92 6.15
C GLU A 98 -4.79 20.37 5.69
N ARG A 99 -5.75 19.45 5.60
CA ARG A 99 -7.06 19.72 5.01
C ARG A 99 -8.10 20.27 6.02
N ILE A 100 -8.08 19.73 7.24
CA ILE A 100 -9.10 19.97 8.27
C ILE A 100 -8.56 20.86 9.38
N GLY A 101 -7.36 20.60 9.87
CA GLY A 101 -6.71 21.35 10.93
C GLY A 101 -6.02 20.46 11.96
N GLU A 102 -5.37 21.10 12.93
CA GLU A 102 -4.56 20.43 13.95
C GLU A 102 -5.34 19.42 14.81
N GLY A 103 -4.62 18.40 15.31
CA GLY A 103 -5.20 17.38 16.18
C GLY A 103 -4.37 16.09 16.22
N ASN A 104 -4.67 15.21 17.17
CA ASN A 104 -4.04 13.90 17.28
C ASN A 104 -4.78 12.86 16.40
N HIS A 105 -4.79 13.11 15.09
CA HIS A 105 -5.43 12.27 14.08
C HIS A 105 -4.80 10.88 13.98
N TRP A 106 -3.51 10.76 14.29
CA TRP A 106 -2.80 9.49 14.37
C TRP A 106 -3.46 8.56 15.40
N LYS A 107 -3.70 9.06 16.62
CA LYS A 107 -4.32 8.25 17.69
C LYS A 107 -5.76 7.88 17.33
N ILE A 108 -6.51 8.81 16.72
CA ILE A 108 -7.87 8.56 16.25
C ILE A 108 -7.87 7.41 15.25
N PHE A 109 -7.02 7.46 14.22
CA PHE A 109 -6.93 6.39 13.21
C PHE A 109 -6.52 5.05 13.83
N ILE A 110 -5.53 5.03 14.72
CA ILE A 110 -5.08 3.78 15.36
C ILE A 110 -6.17 3.16 16.22
N ASN A 111 -6.95 3.97 16.93
CA ASN A 111 -8.11 3.47 17.68
C ASN A 111 -9.15 2.84 16.75
N THR A 112 -9.50 3.51 15.64
CA THR A 112 -10.40 2.96 14.63
C THR A 112 -9.85 1.65 14.06
N TYR A 113 -8.57 1.62 13.68
CA TYR A 113 -7.92 0.43 13.16
C TYR A 113 -7.98 -0.74 14.13
N ASN A 114 -7.67 -0.53 15.41
CA ASN A 114 -7.71 -1.59 16.42
C ASN A 114 -9.13 -2.14 16.60
N GLN A 115 -10.14 -1.27 16.67
CA GLN A 115 -11.53 -1.68 16.73
C GLN A 115 -11.90 -2.52 15.49
N ARG A 116 -11.60 -2.01 14.30
CA ARG A 116 -11.88 -2.72 13.04
C ARG A 116 -11.15 -4.05 12.97
N SER A 117 -9.90 -4.13 13.42
CA SER A 117 -9.13 -5.36 13.43
C SER A 117 -9.79 -6.44 14.28
N GLN A 118 -10.39 -6.07 15.42
CA GLN A 118 -11.19 -6.98 16.23
C GLN A 118 -12.46 -7.40 15.49
N ASP A 119 -13.18 -6.44 14.91
CA ASP A 119 -14.44 -6.72 14.21
C ASP A 119 -14.22 -7.66 13.01
N TYR A 120 -13.18 -7.39 12.19
CA TYR A 120 -12.81 -8.19 11.02
C TYR A 120 -12.27 -9.58 11.36
N SER A 121 -11.93 -9.86 12.63
CA SER A 121 -11.52 -11.21 13.05
C SER A 121 -12.68 -12.22 13.01
N ASN A 122 -13.93 -11.75 12.92
CA ASN A 122 -15.13 -12.60 12.86
C ASN A 122 -15.54 -12.99 11.43
N TYR A 123 -14.75 -12.64 10.41
CA TYR A 123 -15.06 -12.88 9.01
C TYR A 123 -13.91 -13.63 8.32
N ASP A 124 -14.27 -14.43 7.32
CA ASP A 124 -13.36 -15.38 6.69
C ASP A 124 -13.07 -15.03 5.21
N PHE A 125 -12.02 -15.66 4.68
CA PHE A 125 -11.72 -15.66 3.26
C PHE A 125 -12.03 -17.05 2.68
N ILE A 126 -12.67 -17.09 1.52
CA ILE A 126 -12.97 -18.32 0.79
C ILE A 126 -12.17 -18.28 -0.51
N GLY A 127 -11.28 -19.25 -0.72
CA GLY A 127 -10.47 -19.31 -1.94
C GLY A 127 -9.54 -18.11 -2.13
N ASN A 128 -9.03 -17.52 -1.03
CA ASN A 128 -8.22 -16.30 -1.02
C ASN A 128 -8.98 -15.02 -1.45
N GLU A 129 -10.31 -15.06 -1.45
CA GLU A 129 -11.17 -13.90 -1.66
C GLU A 129 -11.98 -13.58 -0.39
N PRO A 130 -12.31 -12.29 -0.14
CA PRO A 130 -13.16 -11.92 0.98
C PRO A 130 -14.57 -12.48 0.78
N ASP A 131 -15.14 -13.04 1.84
CA ASP A 131 -16.54 -13.46 1.79
C ASP A 131 -17.50 -12.24 1.75
N TYR A 132 -18.78 -12.51 1.48
CA TYR A 132 -19.80 -11.45 1.42
C TYR A 132 -19.89 -10.66 2.74
N ARG A 133 -19.69 -11.30 3.89
CA ARG A 133 -19.80 -10.64 5.20
C ARG A 133 -18.67 -9.64 5.42
N PHE A 134 -17.45 -9.97 5.00
CA PHE A 134 -16.29 -9.09 5.02
C PHE A 134 -16.52 -7.84 4.15
N LEU A 135 -17.04 -8.03 2.92
CA LEU A 135 -17.37 -6.93 2.01
C LEU A 135 -18.53 -6.07 2.53
N ARG A 136 -19.59 -6.71 3.03
CA ARG A 136 -20.76 -6.02 3.58
C ARG A 136 -20.42 -5.21 4.82
N TYR A 137 -19.62 -5.77 5.72
CA TYR A 137 -19.15 -5.06 6.91
C TYR A 137 -18.41 -3.78 6.52
N PHE A 138 -17.55 -3.83 5.51
CA PHE A 138 -16.90 -2.63 4.98
C PHE A 138 -17.91 -1.61 4.45
N GLY A 139 -18.89 -2.06 3.64
CA GLY A 139 -19.96 -1.19 3.14
C GLY A 139 -20.78 -0.52 4.26
N GLU A 140 -21.08 -1.25 5.33
CA GLU A 140 -21.78 -0.73 6.51
C GLU A 140 -20.95 0.30 7.29
N LYS A 141 -19.62 0.18 7.31
CA LYS A 141 -18.77 1.20 7.93
C LYS A 141 -18.62 2.46 7.09
N ILE A 142 -18.56 2.33 5.78
CA ILE A 142 -18.62 3.48 4.88
C ILE A 142 -19.95 4.21 5.04
N LYS A 143 -21.05 3.47 5.08
CA LYS A 143 -22.39 4.00 5.34
C LYS A 143 -22.44 4.86 6.62
N LEU A 144 -21.90 4.35 7.73
CA LEU A 144 -21.84 5.07 9.01
C LEU A 144 -20.89 6.28 9.00
N ALA A 145 -19.93 6.33 8.07
CA ALA A 145 -19.03 7.46 7.90
C ALA A 145 -19.64 8.58 7.04
N MET A 146 -20.81 8.36 6.45
CA MET A 146 -21.54 9.32 5.60
C MET A 146 -22.82 9.81 6.32
N THR A 147 -23.36 10.94 5.86
CA THR A 147 -24.65 11.46 6.34
C THR A 147 -25.84 10.75 5.68
N ASP A 148 -27.01 10.82 6.33
CA ASP A 148 -28.25 10.12 5.97
C ASP A 148 -28.74 10.37 4.52
N VAL A 149 -28.35 11.50 3.91
CA VAL A 149 -28.82 11.92 2.58
C VAL A 149 -28.33 10.98 1.47
N ASP A 150 -27.13 10.41 1.62
CA ASP A 150 -26.45 9.59 0.59
C ASP A 150 -26.37 8.10 0.95
N GLU A 151 -27.08 7.70 2.01
CA GLU A 151 -27.03 6.38 2.61
C GLU A 151 -27.67 5.28 1.75
N LYS A 152 -28.73 5.60 1.01
CA LYS A 152 -29.70 4.59 0.51
C LYS A 152 -29.12 3.51 -0.41
N TRP A 153 -27.96 3.75 -1.02
CA TRP A 153 -27.37 2.82 -1.99
C TRP A 153 -25.88 2.55 -1.76
N ILE A 154 -25.26 3.23 -0.79
CA ILE A 154 -23.82 3.14 -0.60
C ILE A 154 -23.37 1.73 -0.24
N VAL A 155 -24.12 0.99 0.58
CA VAL A 155 -23.76 -0.39 0.93
C VAL A 155 -23.75 -1.28 -0.31
N GLN A 156 -24.76 -1.16 -1.18
CA GLN A 156 -24.81 -1.93 -2.42
C GLN A 156 -23.65 -1.55 -3.36
N GLN A 157 -23.41 -0.24 -3.56
CA GLN A 157 -22.30 0.27 -4.35
C GLN A 157 -20.95 -0.24 -3.82
N MET A 158 -20.79 -0.27 -2.50
CA MET A 158 -19.57 -0.76 -1.86
C MET A 158 -19.39 -2.25 -2.06
N VAL A 159 -20.41 -3.06 -1.83
CA VAL A 159 -20.31 -4.52 -1.89
C VAL A 159 -20.19 -5.03 -3.33
N GLU A 160 -20.95 -4.46 -4.26
CA GLU A 160 -21.01 -4.96 -5.64
C GLU A 160 -19.90 -4.38 -6.54
N ILE A 161 -19.43 -3.17 -6.25
CA ILE A 161 -18.51 -2.45 -7.15
C ILE A 161 -17.21 -2.06 -6.46
N GLN A 162 -17.27 -1.21 -5.43
CA GLN A 162 -16.08 -0.53 -4.93
C GLN A 162 -15.14 -1.47 -4.18
N ALA A 163 -15.66 -2.27 -3.25
CA ALA A 163 -14.86 -3.18 -2.42
C ALA A 163 -14.21 -4.31 -3.24
N PRO A 164 -14.92 -5.01 -4.16
CA PRO A 164 -14.27 -5.99 -5.04
C PRO A 164 -13.19 -5.37 -5.92
N LYS A 165 -13.43 -4.17 -6.48
CA LYS A 165 -12.47 -3.45 -7.32
C LYS A 165 -11.25 -2.99 -6.51
N ALA A 166 -11.43 -2.56 -5.27
CA ALA A 166 -10.34 -2.20 -4.37
C ALA A 166 -9.54 -3.44 -3.94
N PHE A 167 -10.23 -4.52 -3.58
CA PHE A 167 -9.63 -5.81 -3.22
C PHE A 167 -8.75 -6.36 -4.34
N LYS A 168 -9.27 -6.41 -5.57
CA LYS A 168 -8.52 -6.91 -6.73
C LYS A 168 -7.19 -6.15 -6.94
N LYS A 169 -7.21 -4.82 -6.78
CA LYS A 169 -6.00 -3.99 -6.91
C LYS A 169 -4.99 -4.28 -5.79
N ILE A 170 -5.45 -4.47 -4.56
CA ILE A 170 -4.53 -4.74 -3.45
C ILE A 170 -4.00 -6.17 -3.49
N ALA A 171 -4.82 -7.16 -3.86
CA ALA A 171 -4.40 -8.54 -4.09
C ALA A 171 -3.28 -8.62 -5.14
N GLN A 172 -3.46 -7.97 -6.29
CA GLN A 172 -2.42 -7.87 -7.32
C GLN A 172 -1.14 -7.19 -6.79
N SER A 173 -1.27 -6.19 -5.93
CA SER A 173 -0.12 -5.50 -5.34
C SER A 173 0.61 -6.36 -4.31
N VAL A 174 -0.10 -7.17 -3.54
CA VAL A 174 0.48 -8.18 -2.64
C VAL A 174 1.30 -9.18 -3.45
N ASP A 175 0.72 -9.74 -4.51
CA ASP A 175 1.43 -10.68 -5.38
C ASP A 175 2.70 -10.04 -5.97
N ASP A 176 2.63 -8.79 -6.44
CA ASP A 176 3.78 -8.09 -7.03
C ASP A 176 4.89 -7.74 -6.01
N LEU A 177 4.52 -7.43 -4.76
CA LEU A 177 5.46 -6.93 -3.75
C LEU A 177 6.02 -8.01 -2.83
N VAL A 178 5.26 -9.10 -2.60
CA VAL A 178 5.66 -10.23 -1.74
C VAL A 178 6.36 -11.32 -2.54
N SER A 179 6.11 -11.44 -3.86
CA SER A 179 6.82 -12.37 -4.75
C SER A 179 8.24 -11.87 -5.12
N VAL A 180 9.05 -11.56 -4.12
CA VAL A 180 10.47 -11.22 -4.27
C VAL A 180 11.36 -12.44 -4.06
N ASP A 181 12.53 -12.48 -4.70
CA ASP A 181 13.45 -13.63 -4.65
C ASP A 181 13.90 -13.98 -3.23
N LYS A 182 14.13 -12.94 -2.39
CA LYS A 182 14.44 -13.13 -0.98
C LYS A 182 13.98 -11.94 -0.14
N ILE A 183 13.35 -12.23 1.00
CA ILE A 183 13.11 -11.28 2.07
C ILE A 183 14.24 -11.43 3.09
N ILE A 184 14.96 -10.35 3.38
CA ILE A 184 16.10 -10.33 4.32
C ILE A 184 15.85 -9.42 5.50
N SER A 185 16.66 -9.57 6.55
CA SER A 185 16.65 -8.65 7.67
C SER A 185 17.24 -7.28 7.29
N LYS A 186 16.90 -6.26 8.08
CA LYS A 186 17.42 -4.90 7.90
C LYS A 186 18.95 -4.83 8.07
N GLU A 187 19.48 -5.65 8.98
CA GLU A 187 20.91 -5.76 9.25
C GLU A 187 21.66 -6.33 8.05
N GLU A 188 21.13 -7.42 7.47
CA GLU A 188 21.66 -8.02 6.25
C GLU A 188 21.64 -7.04 5.08
N LYS A 189 20.54 -6.29 4.92
CA LYS A 189 20.43 -5.27 3.87
C LYS A 189 21.46 -4.16 4.05
N THR A 190 21.72 -3.75 5.28
CA THR A 190 22.72 -2.74 5.61
C THR A 190 24.13 -3.24 5.34
N LYS A 191 24.42 -4.49 5.69
CA LYS A 191 25.70 -5.16 5.39
C LYS A 191 25.94 -5.24 3.87
N GLN A 192 24.96 -5.72 3.10
CA GLN A 192 25.04 -5.75 1.63
C GLN A 192 25.23 -4.36 1.02
N LYS A 193 24.62 -3.32 1.60
CA LYS A 193 24.79 -1.93 1.12
C LYS A 193 26.20 -1.41 1.39
N LYS A 194 26.81 -1.76 2.54
CA LYS A 194 28.20 -1.41 2.89
C LYS A 194 29.22 -2.15 2.00
N GLU A 195 28.96 -3.41 1.69
CA GLU A 195 29.85 -4.26 0.88
C GLU A 195 29.74 -3.98 -0.64
N LYS A 196 28.70 -3.24 -1.09
CA LYS A 196 28.54 -2.88 -2.50
C LYS A 196 29.64 -1.95 -2.99
N ILE A 197 30.40 -2.42 -3.99
CA ILE A 197 31.38 -1.60 -4.70
C ILE A 197 30.66 -0.43 -5.39
N PRO A 198 31.02 0.84 -5.07
CA PRO A 198 30.49 2.02 -5.72
C PRO A 198 30.66 1.95 -7.23
N ARG A 199 29.69 2.46 -8.00
CA ARG A 199 29.73 2.36 -9.47
C ARG A 199 31.02 2.95 -10.06
N SER A 200 31.58 3.99 -9.42
CA SER A 200 32.87 4.61 -9.78
C SER A 200 34.10 3.73 -9.54
N LYS A 201 34.01 2.75 -8.64
CA LYS A 201 35.08 1.81 -8.29
C LYS A 201 34.90 0.43 -8.92
N ARG A 202 33.85 0.23 -9.72
CA ARG A 202 33.63 -1.03 -10.44
C ARG A 202 34.57 -1.07 -11.64
N GLU A 203 35.21 -2.21 -11.85
CA GLU A 203 35.99 -2.43 -13.06
C GLU A 203 35.09 -2.29 -14.30
N SER A 204 35.64 -1.67 -15.36
CA SER A 204 34.95 -1.56 -16.63
C SER A 204 34.60 -2.95 -17.14
N THR A 205 33.35 -3.16 -17.56
CA THR A 205 32.92 -4.38 -18.24
C THR A 205 33.48 -4.48 -19.66
N ARG A 206 34.07 -3.39 -20.18
CA ARG A 206 34.81 -3.35 -21.45
C ARG A 206 36.31 -3.33 -21.16
N LYS A 207 36.88 -4.48 -20.77
CA LYS A 207 38.35 -4.66 -20.66
C LYS A 207 38.99 -5.03 -22.01
N ASP A 208 38.17 -5.46 -22.96
CA ASP A 208 38.47 -5.93 -24.30
C ASP A 208 38.72 -4.80 -25.33
N LEU A 209 38.18 -3.61 -25.08
CA LEU A 209 38.39 -2.45 -25.93
C LEU A 209 39.67 -1.69 -25.51
N GLN A 210 40.80 -2.04 -26.12
CA GLN A 210 41.97 -1.15 -26.11
C GLN A 210 41.60 0.15 -26.84
N TYR A 211 41.40 1.23 -26.09
CA TYR A 211 41.28 2.57 -26.67
C TYR A 211 42.64 3.00 -27.25
N LYS A 212 42.84 2.77 -28.56
CA LYS A 212 43.91 3.43 -29.30
C LYS A 212 43.49 4.88 -29.54
N ASN A 213 43.94 5.79 -28.69
CA ASN A 213 43.89 7.23 -28.97
C ASN A 213 44.77 7.52 -30.20
N LYS A 214 44.17 7.55 -31.39
CA LYS A 214 44.79 8.24 -32.54
C LYS A 214 44.45 9.72 -32.36
N SER A 215 45.40 10.48 -31.81
CA SER A 215 45.33 11.94 -31.82
C SER A 215 45.18 12.42 -33.25
N SER A 216 44.00 12.93 -33.60
CA SER A 216 43.74 13.63 -34.86
C SER A 216 44.28 15.06 -34.75
N SER A 217 45.59 15.17 -34.59
CA SER A 217 46.32 16.44 -34.71
C SER A 217 47.19 16.31 -35.94
N ASN A 218 46.57 16.49 -37.11
CA ASN A 218 47.16 16.91 -38.37
C ASN A 218 46.04 17.03 -39.38
N HIS A 219 45.57 18.26 -39.62
CA HIS A 219 45.12 18.82 -40.90
C HIS A 219 44.29 20.08 -40.64
N ILE A 220 45.00 21.19 -40.41
CA ILE A 220 44.59 22.50 -40.93
C ILE A 220 45.89 23.13 -41.46
N VAL A 221 46.04 23.07 -42.78
CA VAL A 221 46.89 23.98 -43.57
C VAL A 221 45.93 24.88 -44.32
#